data_AF-A0A512N4P8-F1
#
_entry.id   AF-A0A512N4P8-F1
#
_cell.length_a   1.000
_cell.length_b   1.000
_cell.length_c   1.000
_cell.angle_alpha   90.00
_cell.angle_beta   90.00
_cell.angle_gamma   90.00
#
_symmetry.space_group_name_H-M   'P 1'
#
loop_
_entity.id
_entity.type
_entity.pdbx_description
1 polymer ?
#
loop_
_entity_poly.entity_id
_entity_poly.type
_entity_poly.pdbx_seq_one_letter_code
_entity_poly.pdbx_strand_id
1 'polypeptide(L)'
;MPLAAEVDNGKPPFVLPVLPLFVVIVVNFAMSLVVLPRLDFSFLAKDTWGGTTIGAVAGIWSVILALASGCLTVLPLLTVSRLVGFGAVVGALPAFVTVRDAVLSIQGGPLISLTVAMNKLAGLTGTASGGMAIALNALGDNFMALARQYDINPELMHRITTISAGTLDALPHNGTVLILVSIR
;
A
#
# COMPACT_ATOMS: atom_id res chain seq x y z
N MET A 1 26.53 -19.49 -3.91
CA MET A 1 27.06 -18.39 -3.06
C MET A 1 25.93 -17.35 -2.92
N PRO A 2 25.63 -16.91 -1.70
CA PRO A 2 24.28 -16.88 -1.15
C PRO A 2 23.58 -15.55 -1.34
N LEU A 3 22.24 -15.59 -1.39
CA LEU A 3 21.28 -14.63 -0.78
C LEU A 3 19.88 -15.04 -1.23
N ALA A 4 19.45 -16.22 -0.78
CA ALA A 4 18.03 -16.43 -0.55
C ALA A 4 17.69 -15.47 0.59
N ALA A 5 17.02 -14.36 0.28
CA ALA A 5 16.45 -13.50 1.30
C ALA A 5 15.47 -14.39 2.08
N GLU A 6 15.93 -14.80 3.25
CA GLU A 6 15.12 -15.31 4.34
C GLU A 6 13.95 -14.33 4.48
N VAL A 7 12.75 -14.74 4.04
CA VAL A 7 11.53 -14.01 4.40
C VAL A 7 11.36 -14.31 5.87
N ASP A 8 12.03 -13.49 6.67
CA ASP A 8 11.96 -13.47 8.11
C ASP A 8 10.48 -13.42 8.50
N ASN A 9 9.98 -14.54 9.06
CA ASN A 9 8.73 -14.58 9.83
C ASN A 9 8.86 -13.83 11.17
N GLY A 10 9.93 -13.03 11.31
CA GLY A 10 10.15 -12.07 12.36
C GLY A 10 9.07 -11.01 12.37
N LYS A 11 8.66 -10.68 13.59
CA LYS A 11 7.74 -9.59 13.91
C LYS A 11 8.10 -8.36 13.06
N PRO A 12 7.10 -7.63 12.50
CA PRO A 12 7.38 -6.49 11.66
C PRO A 12 8.37 -5.56 12.37
N PRO A 13 9.39 -5.05 11.65
CA PRO A 13 10.44 -4.27 12.28
C PRO A 13 9.80 -3.12 13.06
N PHE A 14 10.13 -3.00 14.36
CA PHE A 14 9.57 -1.99 15.27
C PHE A 14 9.73 -0.56 14.74
N VAL A 15 10.65 -0.36 13.80
CA VAL A 15 10.91 0.92 13.14
C VAL A 15 9.81 1.31 12.14
N LEU A 16 9.12 0.34 11.51
CA LEU A 16 8.09 0.61 10.48
C LEU A 16 6.84 1.31 11.06
N PRO A 17 6.30 0.92 12.24
CA PRO A 17 5.20 1.63 12.88
C PRO A 17 5.55 3.04 13.39
N VAL A 18 6.83 3.34 13.61
CA VAL A 18 7.30 4.63 14.14
C VAL A 18 7.42 5.69 13.04
N LEU A 19 7.43 5.28 11.76
CA LEU A 19 7.62 6.15 10.61
C LEU A 19 6.64 7.34 10.55
N PRO A 20 5.32 7.16 10.75
CA PRO A 20 4.39 8.28 10.77
C PRO A 20 4.63 9.25 11.94
N LEU A 21 4.99 8.72 13.12
CA LEU A 21 5.32 9.54 14.29
C LEU A 21 6.60 10.35 14.05
N PHE A 22 7.59 9.73 13.44
CA PHE A 22 8.83 10.39 13.05
C PHE A 22 8.58 11.52 12.04
N VAL A 23 7.72 11.29 11.03
CA VAL A 23 7.32 12.34 10.08
C VAL A 23 6.65 13.51 10.80
N VAL A 24 5.72 13.25 11.73
CA VAL A 24 5.07 14.31 12.52
C VAL A 24 6.12 15.13 13.28
N ILE A 25 7.06 14.48 13.96
CA ILE A 25 8.11 15.16 14.73
C ILE A 25 9.00 16.01 13.81
N VAL A 26 9.48 15.43 12.70
CA VAL A 26 10.35 16.13 11.75
C VAL A 26 9.62 17.30 11.10
N VAL A 27 8.36 17.11 10.66
CA VAL A 27 7.56 18.18 10.04
C VAL A 27 7.26 19.28 11.05
N ASN A 28 6.95 18.95 12.31
CA ASN A 28 6.73 19.95 13.35
C ASN A 28 7.98 20.82 13.60
N PHE A 29 9.14 20.18 13.74
CA PHE A 29 10.38 20.91 13.96
C PHE A 29 10.82 21.71 12.73
N ALA A 30 10.72 21.13 11.52
CA ALA A 30 11.04 21.83 10.29
C ALA A 30 10.09 23.02 10.06
N MET A 31 8.79 22.82 10.25
CA MET A 31 7.82 23.90 10.05
C MET A 31 8.03 25.02 11.09
N SER A 32 8.28 24.67 12.36
CA SER A 32 8.46 25.64 13.46
C SER A 32 9.80 26.40 13.41
N LEU A 33 10.90 25.73 13.08
CA LEU A 33 12.25 26.31 13.15
C LEU A 33 12.79 26.78 11.80
N VAL A 34 12.31 26.21 10.69
CA VAL A 34 12.88 26.42 9.36
C VAL A 34 11.94 27.19 8.44
N VAL A 35 10.66 26.82 8.39
CA VAL A 35 9.72 27.37 7.40
C VAL A 35 9.02 28.63 7.91
N LEU A 36 8.33 28.56 9.05
CA LEU A 36 7.58 29.68 9.63
C LEU A 36 8.44 30.91 9.97
N PRO A 37 9.70 30.79 10.43
CA PRO A 37 10.53 31.97 10.66
C PRO A 37 11.02 32.66 9.37
N ARG A 38 10.99 31.95 8.22
CA ARG A 38 11.53 32.44 6.93
C ARG A 38 10.47 33.03 6.01
N LEU A 39 9.19 32.92 6.35
CA LEU A 39 8.08 33.50 5.58
C LEU A 39 7.74 34.90 6.13
N ASP A 40 7.38 35.84 5.27
CA ASP A 40 7.04 37.21 5.68
C ASP A 40 5.61 37.27 6.24
N PHE A 41 5.51 37.49 7.55
CA PHE A 41 4.27 37.55 8.29
C PHE A 41 3.90 38.97 8.75
N SER A 42 4.46 39.99 8.11
CA SER A 42 4.16 41.41 8.37
C SER A 42 2.65 41.74 8.31
N PHE A 43 1.85 40.93 7.63
CA PHE A 43 0.40 41.10 7.58
C PHE A 43 -0.32 40.78 8.92
N LEU A 44 0.24 39.92 9.78
CA LEU A 44 -0.33 39.57 11.09
C LEU A 44 -0.26 40.73 12.10
N ALA A 45 0.64 41.69 11.86
CA ALA A 45 0.78 42.89 12.67
C ALA A 45 -0.27 43.98 12.37
N LYS A 46 -1.13 43.79 11.34
CA LYS A 46 -2.20 44.74 11.02
C LYS A 46 -3.34 44.63 12.04
N ASP A 47 -3.94 45.76 12.42
CA ASP A 47 -5.05 45.85 13.41
C ASP A 47 -6.26 44.95 13.09
N THR A 48 -6.45 44.60 11.80
CA THR A 48 -7.51 43.67 11.35
C THR A 48 -7.35 42.25 11.90
N TRP A 49 -6.13 41.86 12.32
CA TRP A 49 -5.79 40.53 12.83
C TRP A 49 -5.44 40.56 14.33
N GLY A 50 -5.68 41.68 15.02
CA GLY A 50 -5.53 41.80 16.47
C GLY A 50 -4.12 42.03 16.99
N GLY A 51 -3.16 42.42 16.13
CA GLY A 51 -1.80 42.78 16.55
C GLY A 51 -0.95 41.60 17.07
N THR A 52 -1.16 40.40 16.51
CA THR A 52 -0.50 39.17 16.98
C THR A 52 0.89 38.99 16.35
N THR A 53 1.79 38.30 17.05
CA THR A 53 3.16 38.02 16.56
C THR A 53 3.30 36.58 16.08
N ILE A 54 4.23 36.33 15.15
CA ILE A 54 4.49 34.98 14.61
C ILE A 54 4.81 33.97 15.72
N GLY A 55 5.48 34.40 16.81
CA GLY A 55 5.78 33.56 17.96
C GLY A 55 4.55 33.04 18.71
N ALA A 56 3.44 33.80 18.71
CA ALA A 56 2.19 33.40 19.36
C ALA A 56 1.43 32.33 18.57
N VAL A 57 1.51 32.34 17.23
CA VAL A 57 0.68 31.49 16.35
C VAL A 57 1.46 30.34 15.71
N ALA A 58 2.78 30.49 15.54
CA ALA A 58 3.64 29.49 14.89
C ALA A 58 3.65 28.14 15.62
N GLY A 59 3.56 28.13 16.95
CA GLY A 59 3.48 26.90 17.72
C GLY A 59 2.24 26.07 17.37
N ILE A 60 1.08 26.70 17.31
CA ILE A 60 -0.20 26.03 17.00
C ILE A 60 -0.22 25.61 15.53
N TRP A 61 0.19 26.48 14.61
CA TRP A 61 0.20 26.18 13.18
C TRP A 61 1.14 25.02 12.83
N SER A 62 2.32 24.98 13.46
CA SER A 62 3.25 23.88 13.25
C SER A 62 2.69 22.54 13.72
N VAL A 63 1.99 22.50 14.86
CA VAL A 63 1.37 21.27 15.38
C VAL A 63 0.25 20.78 14.44
N ILE A 64 -0.60 21.69 13.95
CA ILE A 64 -1.68 21.34 13.01
C ILE A 64 -1.09 20.75 11.72
N LEU A 65 -0.08 21.40 11.15
CA LEU A 65 0.56 20.94 9.90
C LEU A 65 1.29 19.60 10.08
N ALA A 66 1.95 19.44 11.23
CA ALA A 66 2.59 18.17 11.59
C ALA A 66 1.58 17.04 11.71
N LEU A 67 0.49 17.23 12.45
CA LEU A 67 -0.58 16.23 12.59
C LEU A 67 -1.24 15.93 11.24
N ALA A 68 -1.51 16.96 10.42
CA ALA A 68 -2.06 16.77 9.09
C ALA A 68 -1.14 15.91 8.20
N SER A 69 0.17 16.17 8.23
CA SER A 69 1.16 15.35 7.51
C SER A 69 1.20 13.91 8.04
N GLY A 70 1.13 13.72 9.36
CA GLY A 70 1.03 12.40 9.98
C GLY A 70 -0.19 11.63 9.48
N CYS A 71 -1.37 12.25 9.51
CA CYS A 71 -2.59 11.65 8.97
C CYS A 71 -2.41 11.23 7.50
N LEU A 72 -1.84 12.09 6.66
CA LEU A 72 -1.58 11.76 5.25
C LEU A 72 -0.67 10.54 5.07
N THR A 73 0.34 10.36 5.93
CA THR A 73 1.24 9.19 5.86
C THR A 73 0.59 7.89 6.34
N VAL A 74 -0.38 7.96 7.25
CA VAL A 74 -1.06 6.77 7.81
C VAL A 74 -2.15 6.24 6.86
N LEU A 75 -2.76 7.09 6.05
CA LEU A 75 -3.87 6.69 5.16
C LEU A 75 -3.51 5.55 4.18
N PRO A 76 -2.37 5.56 3.47
CA PRO A 76 -1.98 4.45 2.61
C PRO A 76 -1.75 3.15 3.41
N LEU A 77 -1.11 3.25 4.58
CA LEU A 77 -0.85 2.11 5.45
C LEU A 77 -2.14 1.43 5.90
N LEU A 78 -3.10 2.21 6.40
CA LEU A 78 -4.42 1.69 6.80
C LEU A 78 -5.19 1.08 5.63
N THR A 79 -5.04 1.64 4.43
CA THR A 79 -5.70 1.12 3.23
C THR A 79 -5.20 -0.29 2.91
N VAL A 80 -3.88 -0.49 2.92
CA VAL A 80 -3.27 -1.81 2.72
C VAL A 80 -3.65 -2.76 3.84
N SER A 81 -3.58 -2.33 5.11
CA SER A 81 -3.96 -3.19 6.25
C SER A 81 -5.42 -3.65 6.19
N ARG A 82 -6.35 -2.76 5.83
CA ARG A 82 -7.76 -3.11 5.65
C ARG A 82 -7.96 -4.11 4.52
N LEU A 83 -7.23 -3.95 3.42
CA LEU A 83 -7.31 -4.83 2.25
C LEU A 83 -6.81 -6.25 2.58
N VAL A 84 -5.66 -6.34 3.25
CA VAL A 84 -5.07 -7.61 3.70
C VAL A 84 -5.99 -8.28 4.74
N GLY A 85 -6.51 -7.53 5.70
CA GLY A 85 -7.46 -8.04 6.70
C GLY A 85 -8.75 -8.58 6.08
N PHE A 86 -9.31 -7.89 5.10
CA PHE A 86 -10.46 -8.37 4.34
C PHE A 86 -10.14 -9.68 3.59
N GLY A 87 -8.99 -9.75 2.92
CA GLY A 87 -8.55 -10.97 2.24
C GLY A 87 -8.40 -12.16 3.18
N ALA A 88 -7.89 -11.95 4.40
CA ALA A 88 -7.78 -13.00 5.41
C ALA A 88 -9.16 -13.51 5.87
N VAL A 89 -10.13 -12.61 6.06
CA VAL A 89 -11.52 -13.00 6.40
C VAL A 89 -12.16 -13.78 5.26
N VAL A 90 -11.98 -13.33 4.01
CA VAL A 90 -12.51 -14.03 2.84
C VAL A 90 -11.89 -15.41 2.68
N GLY A 91 -10.57 -15.53 2.88
CA GLY A 91 -9.85 -16.81 2.83
C GLY A 91 -10.30 -17.82 3.88
N ALA A 92 -10.79 -17.35 5.04
CA ALA A 92 -11.31 -18.21 6.11
C ALA A 92 -12.74 -18.71 5.87
N LEU A 93 -13.48 -18.18 4.90
CA LEU A 93 -14.85 -18.60 4.61
C LEU A 93 -14.87 -19.98 3.92
N PRO A 94 -15.75 -20.91 4.33
CA PRO A 94 -15.88 -22.22 3.66
C PRO A 94 -16.21 -22.12 2.16
N ALA A 95 -16.96 -21.08 1.77
CA ALA A 95 -17.31 -20.81 0.37
C ALA A 95 -16.09 -20.49 -0.52
N PHE A 96 -14.98 -20.02 0.08
CA PHE A 96 -13.75 -19.74 -0.66
C PHE A 96 -13.13 -21.01 -1.25
N VAL A 97 -13.33 -22.17 -0.59
CA VAL A 97 -12.86 -23.48 -1.07
C VAL A 97 -13.44 -23.79 -2.45
N THR A 98 -14.76 -23.61 -2.64
CA THR A 98 -15.43 -23.85 -3.92
C THR A 98 -14.90 -22.95 -5.04
N VAL A 99 -14.65 -21.67 -4.73
CA VAL A 99 -14.10 -20.71 -5.71
C VAL A 99 -12.64 -21.03 -6.04
N ARG A 100 -11.83 -21.35 -5.02
CA ARG A 100 -10.44 -21.77 -5.18
C ARG A 100 -10.35 -23.01 -6.06
N ASP A 101 -11.16 -24.03 -5.78
CA ASP A 101 -11.13 -25.29 -6.51
C ASP A 101 -11.63 -25.11 -7.96
N ALA A 102 -12.58 -24.20 -8.20
CA ALA A 102 -13.00 -23.80 -9.55
C ALA A 102 -11.91 -23.03 -10.32
N VAL A 103 -11.05 -22.27 -9.62
CA VAL A 103 -9.90 -21.59 -10.24
C VAL A 103 -8.74 -22.56 -10.49
N LEU A 104 -8.51 -23.52 -9.59
CA LEU A 104 -7.47 -24.53 -9.73
C LEU A 104 -7.81 -25.63 -10.73
N SER A 105 -9.10 -25.80 -11.08
CA SER A 105 -9.53 -26.73 -12.13
C SER A 105 -9.28 -26.22 -13.57
N ILE A 106 -8.84 -24.97 -13.72
CA ILE A 106 -8.46 -24.41 -15.01
C ILE A 106 -7.25 -25.18 -15.56
N GLN A 107 -7.43 -25.87 -16.69
CA GLN A 107 -6.37 -26.63 -17.36
C GLN A 107 -5.17 -25.72 -17.69
N GLY A 108 -3.96 -26.18 -17.34
CA GLY A 108 -2.71 -25.47 -17.65
C GLY A 108 -1.57 -25.60 -16.63
N GLY A 109 -1.81 -26.22 -15.47
CA GLY A 109 -0.81 -26.39 -14.42
C GLY A 109 -0.66 -25.16 -13.50
N PRO A 110 0.14 -25.26 -12.42
CA PRO A 110 0.17 -24.28 -11.32
C PRO A 110 0.55 -22.85 -11.75
N LEU A 111 1.37 -22.71 -12.79
CA LEU A 111 1.83 -21.42 -13.29
C LEU A 111 0.75 -20.69 -14.11
N ILE A 112 -0.06 -21.43 -14.86
CA ILE A 112 -1.14 -20.87 -15.67
C ILE A 112 -2.33 -20.50 -14.77
N SER A 113 -2.67 -21.33 -13.79
CA SER A 113 -3.73 -20.98 -12.82
C SER A 113 -3.35 -19.76 -11.99
N LEU A 114 -2.09 -19.63 -11.59
CA LEU A 114 -1.55 -18.43 -10.92
C LEU A 114 -1.68 -17.18 -11.80
N THR A 115 -1.29 -17.28 -13.07
CA THR A 115 -1.39 -16.18 -14.05
C THR A 115 -2.85 -15.73 -14.24
N VAL A 116 -3.77 -16.67 -14.43
CA VAL A 116 -5.19 -16.36 -14.64
C VAL A 116 -5.84 -15.80 -13.38
N ALA A 117 -5.54 -16.37 -12.21
CA ALA A 117 -6.04 -15.86 -10.93
C ALA A 117 -5.52 -14.44 -10.67
N MET A 118 -4.23 -14.20 -10.90
CA MET A 118 -3.60 -12.91 -10.73
C MET A 118 -4.19 -11.85 -11.67
N ASN A 119 -4.42 -12.19 -12.93
CA ASN A 119 -5.07 -11.32 -13.90
C ASN A 119 -6.50 -10.97 -13.49
N LYS A 120 -7.31 -11.95 -13.08
CA LYS A 120 -8.68 -11.68 -12.62
C LYS A 120 -8.71 -10.80 -11.37
N LEU A 121 -7.79 -11.01 -10.42
CA LEU A 121 -7.69 -10.21 -9.20
C LEU A 121 -7.16 -8.80 -9.46
N ALA A 122 -6.14 -8.64 -10.30
CA ALA A 122 -5.65 -7.33 -10.74
C ALA A 122 -6.76 -6.56 -11.47
N GLY A 123 -7.53 -7.25 -12.32
CA GLY A 123 -8.69 -6.68 -12.99
C GLY A 123 -9.82 -6.29 -12.04
N LEU A 124 -10.07 -7.01 -10.95
CA LEU A 124 -11.07 -6.62 -9.95
C LEU A 124 -10.62 -5.46 -9.06
N THR A 125 -9.32 -5.39 -8.75
CA THR A 125 -8.75 -4.41 -7.82
C THR A 125 -8.30 -3.13 -8.50
N GLY A 126 -8.18 -3.14 -9.84
CA GLY A 126 -7.82 -1.97 -10.66
C GLY A 126 -6.40 -1.44 -10.42
N THR A 127 -5.58 -2.15 -9.64
CA THR A 127 -4.18 -1.80 -9.35
C THR A 127 -3.32 -3.06 -9.28
N ALA A 128 -2.17 -3.08 -9.97
CA ALA A 128 -1.27 -4.23 -9.98
C ALA A 128 -0.76 -4.62 -8.57
N SER A 129 -0.42 -3.64 -7.73
CA SER A 129 0.11 -3.86 -6.38
C SER A 129 -0.95 -4.33 -5.38
N GLY A 130 -2.17 -3.80 -5.48
CA GLY A 130 -3.31 -4.22 -4.65
C GLY A 130 -3.78 -5.64 -4.98
N GLY A 131 -3.86 -5.98 -6.26
CA GLY A 131 -4.20 -7.32 -6.73
C GLY A 131 -3.20 -8.38 -6.27
N MET A 132 -1.90 -8.06 -6.31
CA MET A 132 -0.84 -8.97 -5.85
C MET A 132 -0.93 -9.22 -4.35
N ALA A 133 -1.16 -8.18 -3.55
CA ALA A 133 -1.29 -8.31 -2.10
C ALA A 133 -2.47 -9.23 -1.72
N ILE A 134 -3.62 -9.10 -2.39
CA ILE A 134 -4.78 -9.96 -2.15
C ILE A 134 -4.50 -11.40 -2.61
N ALA A 135 -3.95 -11.57 -3.82
CA ALA A 135 -3.67 -12.89 -4.38
C ALA A 135 -2.69 -13.68 -3.53
N LEU A 136 -1.58 -13.06 -3.11
CA LEU A 136 -0.56 -13.72 -2.29
C LEU A 136 -1.06 -14.01 -0.88
N ASN A 137 -1.84 -13.10 -0.27
CA ASN A 137 -2.39 -13.34 1.07
C ASN A 137 -3.48 -14.42 1.09
N ALA A 138 -4.28 -14.55 0.04
CA ALA A 138 -5.39 -15.50 -0.01
C ALA A 138 -5.01 -16.87 -0.61
N LEU A 139 -4.08 -16.90 -1.58
CA LEU A 139 -3.76 -18.10 -2.36
C LEU A 139 -2.29 -18.51 -2.24
N GLY A 140 -1.41 -17.67 -1.67
CA GLY A 140 0.03 -17.89 -1.62
C GLY A 140 0.41 -19.23 -0.97
N ASP A 141 -0.21 -19.59 0.14
CA ASP A 141 0.07 -20.86 0.83
C ASP A 141 -0.30 -22.08 -0.04
N ASN A 142 -1.41 -22.03 -0.76
CA ASN A 142 -1.82 -23.10 -1.68
C ASN A 142 -0.84 -23.22 -2.85
N PHE A 143 -0.40 -22.10 -3.40
CA PHE A 143 0.59 -22.07 -4.48
C PHE A 143 1.97 -22.53 -4.01
N MET A 144 2.38 -22.22 -2.78
CA MET A 144 3.62 -22.73 -2.18
C MET A 144 3.56 -24.23 -1.90
N ALA A 145 2.40 -24.76 -1.49
CA ALA A 145 2.19 -26.20 -1.36
C ALA A 145 2.31 -26.91 -2.72
N LEU A 146 1.70 -26.35 -3.76
CA LEU A 146 1.84 -26.84 -5.14
C LEU A 146 3.29 -26.71 -5.64
N ALA A 147 4.00 -25.63 -5.29
CA ALA A 147 5.40 -25.44 -5.67
C ALA A 147 6.29 -26.57 -5.13
N ARG A 148 6.08 -26.96 -3.87
CA ARG A 148 6.80 -28.08 -3.24
C ARG A 148 6.44 -29.43 -3.85
N GLN A 149 5.19 -29.61 -4.27
CA GLN A 149 4.73 -30.86 -4.86
C GLN A 149 5.25 -31.08 -6.29
N TYR A 150 5.36 -30.01 -7.08
CA TYR A 150 5.80 -30.04 -8.47
C TYR A 150 7.26 -29.61 -8.68
N ASP A 151 8.02 -29.43 -7.59
CA ASP A 151 9.43 -28.97 -7.57
C ASP A 151 9.66 -27.66 -8.37
N ILE A 152 8.73 -26.71 -8.24
CA ILE A 152 8.76 -25.43 -8.94
C ILE A 152 9.51 -24.40 -8.10
N ASN A 153 10.48 -23.71 -8.71
CA ASN A 153 11.22 -22.64 -8.05
C ASN A 153 10.27 -21.47 -7.66
N PRO A 154 10.20 -21.07 -6.38
CA PRO A 154 9.38 -19.95 -5.91
C PRO A 154 9.70 -18.62 -6.62
N GLU A 155 10.95 -18.43 -7.03
CA GLU A 155 11.36 -17.22 -7.76
C GLU A 155 10.69 -17.16 -9.14
N LEU A 156 10.50 -18.29 -9.81
CA LEU A 156 9.77 -18.35 -11.09
C LEU A 156 8.29 -18.01 -10.89
N MET A 157 7.69 -18.49 -9.81
CA MET A 157 6.30 -18.17 -9.48
C MET A 157 6.13 -16.68 -9.19
N HIS A 158 7.06 -16.09 -8.44
CA HIS A 158 7.06 -14.66 -8.17
C HIS A 158 7.22 -13.85 -9.47
N ARG A 159 8.15 -14.21 -10.35
CA ARG A 159 8.36 -13.58 -11.67
C ARG A 159 7.10 -13.65 -12.55
N ILE A 160 6.44 -14.80 -12.58
CA ILE A 160 5.20 -14.96 -13.36
C ILE A 160 4.07 -14.12 -12.75
N THR A 161 3.99 -14.05 -11.42
CA THR A 161 2.99 -13.23 -10.72
C THR A 161 3.19 -11.74 -11.00
N THR A 162 4.43 -11.26 -10.97
CA THR A 162 4.77 -9.85 -11.26
C THR A 162 4.52 -9.49 -12.72
N ILE A 163 4.85 -10.38 -13.66
CA ILE A 163 4.53 -10.20 -15.09
C ILE A 163 3.01 -10.17 -15.30
N SER A 164 2.26 -11.06 -14.65
CA SER A 164 0.79 -11.14 -14.79
C SER A 164 0.10 -9.89 -14.24
N ALA A 165 0.54 -9.41 -13.08
CA ALA A 165 -0.04 -8.25 -12.41
C ALA A 165 -0.11 -6.98 -13.28
N GLY A 166 0.82 -6.82 -14.23
CA GLY A 166 0.86 -5.66 -15.13
C GLY A 166 -0.11 -5.69 -16.31
N THR A 167 -0.82 -6.80 -16.57
CA THR A 167 -1.57 -6.97 -17.83
C THR A 167 -2.97 -6.35 -17.84
N LEU A 168 -3.75 -6.51 -16.75
CA LEU A 168 -5.12 -5.98 -16.64
C LEU A 168 -5.21 -4.68 -15.83
N ASP A 169 -4.07 -4.06 -15.53
CA ASP A 169 -3.99 -2.75 -14.88
C ASP A 169 -4.47 -1.59 -15.80
N ALA A 170 -4.74 -1.86 -17.08
CA ALA A 170 -5.22 -0.86 -18.05
C ALA A 170 -6.76 -0.77 -18.16
N LEU A 171 -7.51 -1.52 -17.35
CA LEU A 171 -8.98 -1.52 -17.40
C LEU A 171 -9.57 -0.16 -16.97
N PRO A 172 -10.78 0.21 -17.43
CA PRO A 172 -11.31 1.58 -17.35
C PRO A 172 -11.55 2.11 -15.93
N HIS A 173 -11.54 1.25 -14.92
CA HIS A 173 -11.64 1.61 -13.50
C HIS A 173 -10.28 1.79 -12.82
N ASN A 174 -9.16 1.64 -13.54
CA ASN A 174 -7.84 1.97 -13.02
C ASN A 174 -7.74 3.49 -12.81
N GLY A 175 -7.35 3.90 -11.61
CA GLY A 175 -7.26 5.31 -11.22
C GLY A 175 -6.30 6.14 -12.08
N THR A 176 -5.21 5.54 -12.56
CA THR A 176 -4.25 6.18 -13.47
C THR A 176 -4.85 6.42 -14.86
N VAL A 177 -5.62 5.46 -15.39
CA VAL A 177 -6.33 5.62 -16.68
C VAL A 177 -7.43 6.68 -16.58
N LEU A 178 -8.19 6.70 -15.48
CA LEU A 178 -9.20 7.71 -15.23
C LEU A 178 -8.59 9.11 -15.11
N ILE A 179 -7.47 9.26 -14.40
CA ILE A 179 -6.74 10.53 -14.31
C ILE A 179 -6.27 10.98 -15.71
N LEU A 180 -5.65 10.08 -16.49
CA LEU A 180 -5.19 10.40 -17.84
C LEU A 180 -6.31 10.82 -18.79
N VAL A 181 -7.49 10.19 -18.70
CA VAL A 181 -8.67 10.57 -19.50
C VAL A 181 -9.30 11.87 -18.99
N SER A 182 -9.25 12.16 -17.69
CA SER A 182 -9.84 13.37 -17.09
C SER A 182 -9.07 14.66 -17.36
N ILE A 183 -7.82 14.58 -17.81
CA ILE A 183 -6.96 15.73 -18.14
C ILE A 183 -7.12 16.15 -19.62
N ARG A 184 -8.10 15.57 -20.34
CA ARG A 184 -8.40 15.92 -21.74
C ARG A 184 -9.54 16.93 -21.87
#